data_AF-A0A484LQR7-F1
#
_entry.id   AF-A0A484LQR7-F1
#
_cell.length_a   1.000
_cell.length_b   1.000
_cell.length_c   1.000
_cell.angle_alpha   90.00
_cell.angle_beta   90.00
_cell.angle_gamma   90.00
#
_symmetry.space_group_name_H-M   'P 1'
#
loop_
_entity.id
_entity.type
_entity.pdbx_description
1 polymer ?
#
loop_
_entity_poly.entity_id
_entity_poly.type
_entity_poly.pdbx_seq_one_letter_code
_entity_poly.pdbx_strand_id
1 'polypeptide(L)'
;MVVQEPTTVVPFFGDQPFWGDRVHARGVGPAPIPVDEFSLEKLVSAIQFMLDPKVKERATELAKAMENEDGATGAVKAFYKHFPLDNATPKSQRRLNARPNKTSRCPNTCCVSMLRCFSHSSDSENESRQPS
;
A
#
# COMPACT_ATOMS: atom_id res chain seq x y z
N MET A 1 -2.79 15.06 0.63
CA MET A 1 -2.09 16.33 0.94
C MET A 1 -1.01 16.52 -0.10
N VAL A 2 -1.11 17.55 -0.95
CA VAL A 2 -0.01 17.93 -1.85
C VAL A 2 0.81 18.99 -1.12
N VAL A 3 2.11 18.73 -0.93
CA VAL A 3 3.02 19.68 -0.26
C VAL A 3 3.75 20.46 -1.34
N GLN A 4 3.42 21.75 -1.49
CA GLN A 4 4.04 22.63 -2.48
C GLN A 4 5.11 23.56 -1.87
N GLU A 5 5.12 23.67 -0.54
CA GLU A 5 6.07 24.52 0.19
C GLU A 5 6.73 23.71 1.31
N PRO A 6 8.01 24.00 1.64
CA PRO A 6 8.69 23.39 2.78
C PRO A 6 7.87 23.54 4.06
N THR A 7 7.72 22.46 4.84
CA THR A 7 6.86 22.44 6.03
C THR A 7 7.53 21.72 7.19
N THR A 8 7.39 22.23 8.40
CA THR A 8 7.77 21.54 9.65
C THR A 8 6.50 21.15 10.42
N VAL A 9 6.52 19.99 11.07
CA VAL A 9 5.39 19.47 11.85
C VAL A 9 5.79 19.40 13.31
N VAL A 10 4.94 19.96 14.19
CA VAL A 10 5.03 19.81 15.64
C VAL A 10 3.87 18.90 16.06
N PRO A 11 4.08 17.58 16.14
CA PRO A 11 3.00 16.63 16.39
C PRO A 11 2.53 16.69 17.84
N PHE A 12 1.21 16.64 18.02
CA PHE A 12 0.55 16.45 19.31
C PHE A 12 -0.12 15.07 19.40
N PHE A 13 -1.07 14.79 18.50
CA PHE A 13 -1.79 13.50 18.47
C PHE A 13 -2.35 13.21 17.07
N GLY A 14 -2.85 11.98 16.89
CA GLY A 14 -3.49 11.54 15.65
C GLY A 14 -2.48 11.14 14.58
N ASP A 15 -2.71 11.59 13.35
CA ASP A 15 -1.90 11.25 12.17
C ASP A 15 -0.70 12.18 11.96
N GLN A 16 -0.58 13.23 12.76
CA GLN A 16 0.49 14.21 12.68
C GLN A 16 1.90 13.60 12.75
N PRO A 17 2.22 12.64 13.65
CA PRO A 17 3.53 11.99 13.67
C PRO A 17 3.83 11.30 12.34
N PHE A 18 2.86 10.55 11.82
CA PHE A 18 3.00 9.86 10.53
C PHE A 18 3.26 10.85 9.39
N TRP A 19 2.48 11.93 9.29
CA TRP A 19 2.68 12.92 8.22
C TRP A 19 3.97 13.71 8.38
N GLY A 20 4.39 14.02 9.60
CA GLY A 20 5.69 14.61 9.88
C GLY A 20 6.84 13.74 9.39
N ASP A 21 6.80 12.44 9.68
CA ASP A 21 7.82 11.48 9.22
C ASP A 21 7.84 11.39 7.68
N ARG A 22 6.67 11.43 7.02
CA ARG A 22 6.61 11.43 5.55
C ARG A 22 7.19 12.69 4.94
N VAL A 23 6.91 13.86 5.51
CA VAL A 23 7.49 15.13 5.09
C VAL A 23 9.02 15.10 5.21
N HIS A 24 9.52 14.63 6.35
CA HIS A 24 10.95 14.52 6.59
C HIS A 24 11.62 13.50 5.65
N ALA A 25 11.05 12.30 5.50
CA ALA A 25 11.59 11.25 4.64
C ALA A 25 11.65 11.65 3.15
N ARG A 26 10.74 12.52 2.70
CA ARG A 26 10.75 13.10 1.35
C ARG A 26 11.71 14.29 1.22
N GLY A 27 12.31 14.74 2.33
CA GLY A 27 13.24 15.87 2.35
C GLY A 27 12.58 17.23 2.08
N VAL A 28 11.25 17.32 2.19
CA VAL A 28 10.47 18.55 1.98
C VAL A 28 10.22 19.30 3.30
N GLY A 29 10.87 18.85 4.37
CA GLY A 29 10.82 19.46 5.69
C GLY A 29 11.89 18.87 6.62
N PRO A 30 12.19 19.55 7.73
CA PRO A 30 13.07 19.04 8.77
C PRO A 30 12.40 17.88 9.51
N ALA A 31 13.15 17.21 10.39
CA ALA A 31 12.56 16.22 11.29
C ALA A 31 11.42 16.85 12.11
N PRO A 32 10.32 16.11 12.39
CA PRO A 32 9.25 16.61 13.26
C PRO A 32 9.82 17.01 14.62
N ILE A 33 9.26 18.05 15.23
CA ILE A 33 9.66 18.51 16.56
C ILE A 33 8.59 18.06 17.54
N PRO A 34 8.81 16.98 18.32
CA PRO A 34 7.84 16.56 19.33
C PRO A 34 7.47 17.72 20.26
N VAL A 35 6.19 17.84 20.62
CA VAL A 35 5.69 18.96 21.44
C VAL A 35 6.44 19.11 22.76
N ASP A 36 6.77 17.99 23.40
CA ASP A 36 7.50 17.89 24.67
C ASP A 36 8.97 18.34 24.55
N GLU A 37 9.51 18.33 23.34
CA GLU A 37 10.86 18.78 23.07
C GLU A 37 10.93 20.10 22.28
N PHE A 38 9.79 20.78 22.10
CA PHE A 38 9.71 22.02 21.32
C PHE A 38 10.48 23.14 22.01
N SER A 39 11.40 23.78 21.26
CA SER A 39 12.19 24.91 21.73
C SER A 39 12.40 25.94 20.64
N LEU A 40 12.78 27.16 21.02
CA LEU A 40 13.09 28.23 20.08
C LEU A 40 14.23 27.82 19.13
N GLU A 41 15.27 27.19 19.65
CA GLU A 41 16.43 26.75 18.89
C GLU A 41 16.03 25.74 17.82
N LYS A 42 15.21 24.74 18.17
CA LYS A 42 14.70 23.75 17.22
C LYS A 42 13.81 24.39 16.15
N LEU A 43 12.95 25.33 16.54
CA LEU A 43 12.12 26.05 15.57
C LEU A 43 12.96 26.88 14.60
N VAL A 44 13.97 27.60 15.10
CA VAL A 44 14.88 28.40 14.26
C VAL A 44 15.65 27.49 13.29
N SER A 45 16.19 26.37 13.76
CA SER A 45 16.87 25.40 12.89
C SER A 45 15.92 24.81 11.83
N ALA A 46 14.67 24.53 12.20
CA ALA A 46 13.66 24.07 11.25
C ALA A 46 13.35 25.12 10.17
N ILE A 47 13.21 26.40 10.56
CA ILE A 47 13.01 27.50 9.62
C ILE A 47 14.23 27.66 8.69
N GLN A 48 15.44 27.64 9.24
CA GLN A 48 16.67 27.73 8.44
C GLN A 48 16.76 26.60 7.41
N PHE A 49 16.42 25.37 7.80
CA PHE A 49 16.32 24.24 6.86
C PHE A 49 15.31 24.54 5.75
N MET A 50 14.11 24.99 6.10
CA MET A 50 13.04 25.28 5.13
C MET A 50 13.35 26.44 4.18
N LEU A 51 14.25 27.36 4.56
CA LEU A 51 14.73 28.46 3.72
C LEU A 51 15.76 28.02 2.66
N ASP A 52 16.35 26.82 2.77
CA ASP A 52 17.26 26.31 1.74
C ASP A 52 16.48 26.13 0.41
N PRO A 53 16.91 26.79 -0.69
CA PRO A 53 16.26 26.66 -1.99
C PRO A 53 16.11 25.20 -2.47
N LYS A 54 17.02 24.31 -2.09
CA LYS A 54 16.95 22.87 -2.42
C LYS A 54 15.78 22.17 -1.77
N VAL A 55 15.33 22.62 -0.60
CA VAL A 55 14.14 22.07 0.07
C VAL A 55 12.89 22.50 -0.69
N LYS A 56 12.83 23.76 -1.14
CA LYS A 56 11.73 24.28 -1.98
C LYS A 56 11.66 23.58 -3.34
N GLU A 57 12.82 23.32 -3.96
CA GLU A 57 12.90 22.55 -5.21
C GLU A 57 12.30 21.16 -5.04
N ARG A 58 12.73 20.41 -4.01
CA ARG A 58 12.18 19.09 -3.69
C ARG A 58 10.67 19.10 -3.42
N ALA A 59 10.16 20.12 -2.72
CA ALA A 59 8.72 20.27 -2.50
C ALA A 59 7.97 20.47 -3.83
N THR A 60 8.53 21.28 -4.73
CA THR A 60 7.97 21.52 -6.07
C THR A 60 7.99 20.25 -6.93
N GLU A 61 9.09 19.50 -6.90
CA GLU A 61 9.21 18.21 -7.62
C GLU A 61 8.19 17.18 -7.09
N LEU A 62 8.04 17.09 -5.77
CA LEU A 62 7.06 16.20 -5.14
C LEU A 62 5.64 16.58 -5.56
N ALA A 63 5.29 17.87 -5.55
CA ALA A 63 3.99 18.34 -5.98
C ALA A 63 3.69 17.96 -7.43
N LYS A 64 4.63 18.20 -8.34
CA LYS A 64 4.51 17.81 -9.77
C LYS A 64 4.37 16.30 -9.96
N ALA A 65 5.07 15.49 -9.18
CA ALA A 65 4.93 14.04 -9.23
C ALA A 65 3.51 13.62 -8.83
N MET A 66 2.96 14.23 -7.78
CA MET A 66 1.61 13.94 -7.29
C MET A 66 0.49 14.46 -8.22
N GLU A 67 0.71 15.57 -8.94
CA GLU A 67 -0.26 16.08 -9.93
C GLU A 67 -0.57 15.08 -11.04
N ASN A 68 0.40 14.23 -11.38
CA ASN A 68 0.25 13.21 -12.42
C ASN A 68 -0.39 11.91 -11.90
N GLU A 69 -0.69 11.80 -10.61
CA GLU A 69 -1.28 10.61 -10.01
C GLU A 69 -2.82 10.72 -9.93
N ASP A 70 -3.54 9.82 -10.59
CA ASP A 70 -4.97 9.62 -10.36
C ASP A 70 -5.20 8.48 -9.35
N GLY A 71 -5.04 8.82 -8.08
CA GLY A 71 -5.21 7.87 -6.98
C GLY A 71 -6.63 7.33 -6.85
N ALA A 72 -7.65 8.11 -7.19
CA ALA A 72 -9.05 7.70 -7.07
C ALA A 72 -9.41 6.63 -8.11
N THR A 73 -9.09 6.87 -9.39
CA THR A 73 -9.27 5.87 -10.45
C THR A 73 -8.41 4.64 -10.19
N GLY A 74 -7.18 4.81 -9.71
CA GLY A 74 -6.31 3.72 -9.28
C GLY A 74 -6.96 2.84 -8.21
N ALA A 75 -7.54 3.45 -7.18
CA ALA A 75 -8.24 2.75 -6.11
C ALA A 75 -9.49 2.01 -6.60
N VAL A 76 -10.31 2.63 -7.45
CA VAL A 76 -11.51 2.00 -8.05
C VAL A 76 -11.12 0.77 -8.88
N LYS A 77 -10.09 0.88 -9.72
CA LYS A 77 -9.57 -0.25 -10.52
C LYS A 77 -9.07 -1.38 -9.63
N ALA A 78 -8.30 -1.05 -8.59
CA ALA A 78 -7.80 -2.03 -7.63
C ALA A 78 -8.96 -2.73 -6.89
N PHE A 79 -9.98 -1.97 -6.48
CA PHE A 79 -11.16 -2.51 -5.83
C PHE A 79 -11.85 -3.55 -6.71
N TYR A 80 -12.22 -3.21 -7.95
CA TYR A 80 -12.89 -4.15 -8.85
C TYR A 80 -12.03 -5.36 -9.24
N LYS A 81 -10.70 -5.20 -9.30
CA LYS A 81 -9.78 -6.31 -9.53
C LYS A 81 -9.80 -7.34 -8.39
N HIS A 82 -9.98 -6.89 -7.15
CA HIS A 82 -9.90 -7.73 -5.96
C HIS A 82 -11.27 -8.08 -5.35
N PHE A 83 -12.36 -7.54 -5.91
CA PHE A 83 -13.71 -7.85 -5.48
C PHE A 83 -14.31 -8.96 -6.36
N PRO A 84 -14.46 -10.20 -5.87
CA PRO A 84 -15.07 -11.29 -6.65
C PRO A 84 -16.53 -10.97 -6.96
N LEU A 85 -16.87 -10.89 -8.25
CA LEU A 85 -18.21 -10.58 -8.75
C LEU A 85 -19.24 -11.71 -8.51
N ASP A 86 -18.83 -12.85 -7.96
CA ASP A 86 -19.67 -14.06 -7.83
C ASP A 86 -20.83 -13.95 -6.83
N ASN A 87 -20.93 -12.85 -6.07
CA ASN A 87 -22.03 -12.62 -5.12
C ASN A 87 -23.05 -11.55 -5.57
N ALA A 88 -22.93 -11.01 -6.79
CA ALA A 88 -23.74 -9.90 -7.27
C ALA A 88 -24.83 -10.28 -8.31
N THR A 89 -25.27 -11.54 -8.36
CA THR A 89 -26.48 -11.91 -9.13
C THR A 89 -27.61 -12.32 -8.19
N PRO A 90 -28.77 -11.63 -8.21
CA PRO A 90 -30.01 -12.23 -7.73
C PRO A 90 -30.27 -13.47 -8.58
N LYS A 91 -30.45 -14.63 -7.93
CA LYS A 91 -30.89 -15.87 -8.57
C LYS A 91 -32.32 -15.71 -9.10
N SER A 92 -32.52 -15.04 -10.23
CA SER A 92 -33.80 -14.99 -10.93
C SER A 92 -33.63 -15.12 -12.44
N GLN A 93 -32.83 -16.10 -12.87
CA GLN A 93 -32.90 -16.61 -14.24
C GLN A 93 -32.42 -18.07 -14.25
N ARG A 94 -33.06 -18.89 -13.41
CA ARG A 94 -32.88 -20.34 -13.39
C ARG A 94 -34.24 -21.03 -13.55
N ARG A 95 -34.96 -20.67 -14.63
CA ARG A 95 -36.17 -21.28 -15.22
C ARG A 95 -36.48 -20.36 -16.39
N LEU A 96 -36.03 -20.64 -17.61
CA LEU A 96 -36.69 -21.50 -18.58
C LEU A 96 -35.62 -21.87 -19.61
N ASN A 97 -35.30 -23.16 -19.72
CA ASN A 97 -34.87 -23.85 -20.95
C ASN A 97 -34.49 -25.28 -20.55
N ALA A 98 -35.47 -26.01 -20.02
CA ALA A 98 -35.43 -27.46 -20.05
C ALA A 98 -35.84 -27.89 -21.47
N ARG A 99 -34.89 -28.44 -22.24
CA ARG A 99 -35.20 -29.38 -23.31
C ARG A 99 -34.25 -30.58 -23.20
N PRO A 100 -34.74 -31.81 -23.43
CA PRO A 100 -34.10 -33.02 -22.95
C PRO A 100 -32.99 -33.54 -23.90
N ASN A 101 -31.85 -33.82 -23.29
CA ASN A 101 -30.93 -34.97 -23.42
C ASN A 101 -30.80 -35.71 -24.76
N LYS A 102 -29.57 -35.74 -25.32
CA LYS A 102 -29.00 -36.94 -26.00
C LYS A 102 -27.47 -37.03 -25.81
N THR A 103 -27.07 -38.04 -25.03
CA THR A 103 -25.95 -38.99 -25.20
C THR A 103 -24.47 -38.52 -25.23
N SER A 104 -23.77 -38.96 -24.17
CA SER A 104 -22.46 -39.66 -24.17
C SER A 104 -21.20 -38.93 -24.67
N ARG A 105 -20.23 -38.73 -23.77
CA ARG A 105 -19.02 -39.59 -23.56
C ARG A 105 -17.95 -38.77 -22.82
N CYS A 106 -17.52 -39.20 -21.62
CA CYS A 106 -16.32 -38.69 -20.94
C CYS A 106 -15.06 -39.30 -21.57
N PRO A 107 -13.94 -38.56 -21.57
CA PRO A 107 -12.76 -39.08 -20.88
C PRO A 107 -11.95 -38.03 -20.10
N ASN A 108 -11.54 -38.42 -18.88
CA ASN A 108 -10.27 -38.22 -18.14
C ASN A 108 -9.54 -36.86 -18.33
N THR A 109 -9.09 -36.12 -17.31
CA THR A 109 -8.14 -36.52 -16.25
C THR A 109 -7.92 -35.33 -15.29
N CYS A 110 -7.68 -35.62 -14.00
CA CYS A 110 -6.92 -34.84 -13.01
C CYS A 110 -7.16 -33.33 -12.82
N CYS A 111 -7.81 -32.95 -11.71
CA CYS A 111 -7.24 -31.96 -10.79
C CYS A 111 -7.85 -32.12 -9.39
N VAL A 112 -7.18 -32.93 -8.57
CA VAL A 112 -7.49 -33.12 -7.15
C VAL A 112 -6.82 -31.97 -6.37
N SER A 113 -7.63 -31.24 -5.61
CA SER A 113 -7.33 -30.59 -4.32
C SER A 113 -5.86 -30.26 -3.99
N MET A 114 -5.54 -28.97 -3.86
CA MET A 114 -4.47 -28.55 -2.95
C MET A 114 -4.81 -27.21 -2.26
N LEU A 115 -5.70 -27.31 -1.29
CA LEU A 115 -5.78 -26.36 -0.18
C LEU A 115 -5.15 -27.04 1.04
N ARG A 116 -3.93 -26.62 1.44
CA ARG A 116 -3.37 -26.74 2.80
C ARG A 116 -2.05 -25.96 2.84
N CYS A 117 -2.03 -24.84 3.56
CA CYS A 117 -1.54 -24.73 4.94
C CYS A 117 -0.01 -24.83 5.01
N PHE A 118 0.67 -23.75 5.40
CA PHE A 118 1.81 -23.82 6.31
C PHE A 118 1.93 -22.51 7.10
N SER A 119 1.34 -22.52 8.29
CA SER A 119 1.80 -21.73 9.43
C SER A 119 3.05 -22.40 9.99
N HIS A 120 4.11 -21.60 10.17
CA HIS A 120 5.13 -21.59 11.23
C HIS A 120 5.60 -22.88 11.95
N SER A 121 6.93 -22.88 12.18
CA SER A 121 7.71 -23.63 13.19
C SER A 121 7.90 -25.13 12.90
N SER A 122 9.08 -25.76 13.03
CA SER A 122 10.28 -25.46 13.81
C SER A 122 11.53 -26.12 13.19
N ASP A 123 12.66 -25.43 13.33
CA ASP A 123 14.01 -25.89 13.73
C ASP A 123 14.57 -27.30 13.43
N SER A 124 15.84 -27.24 13.02
CA SER A 124 16.98 -28.10 13.40
C SER A 124 17.38 -29.32 12.55
N GLU A 125 18.60 -29.20 12.02
CA GLU A 125 19.70 -30.19 11.98
C GLU A 125 19.45 -31.48 11.12
N ASN A 126 20.38 -32.10 10.38
CA ASN A 126 21.82 -32.22 10.53
C ASN A 126 22.42 -32.81 9.22
N GLU A 127 23.60 -32.31 8.85
CA GLU A 127 24.78 -32.98 8.26
C GLU A 127 24.69 -34.26 7.40
N SER A 128 25.29 -34.23 6.19
CA SER A 128 26.42 -35.10 5.73
C SER A 128 26.53 -35.11 4.18
N ARG A 129 27.50 -34.39 3.61
CA ARG A 129 28.84 -34.83 3.13
C ARG A 129 28.91 -35.36 1.68
N GLN A 130 29.70 -34.61 0.89
CA GLN A 130 30.57 -34.98 -0.25
C GLN A 130 31.33 -36.32 -0.05
N PRO A 131 31.99 -36.95 -1.06
CA PRO A 131 33.03 -36.37 -1.95
C PRO A 131 33.00 -36.99 -3.39
N SER A 132 33.93 -36.78 -4.32
CA SER A 132 35.34 -36.33 -4.36
C SER A 132 35.66 -35.78 -5.75
#